data_AF-A0A6G3X321-F1
#
_entry.id   AF-A0A6G3X321-F1
#
_cell.length_a   1.000
_cell.length_b   1.000
_cell.length_c   1.000
_cell.angle_alpha   90.00
_cell.angle_beta   90.00
_cell.angle_gamma   90.00
#
_symmetry.space_group_name_H-M   'P 1'
#
loop_
_entity.id
_entity.type
_entity.pdbx_description
1 polymer ?
#
loop_
_entity_poly.entity_id
_entity_poly.type
_entity_poly.pdbx_seq_one_letter_code
_entity_poly.pdbx_strand_id
1 'polypeptide(L)'
;MALYLCITMMATSKPYDLKAPPIPKSWARMLALDPGTGARRVSRNLKWLADNRFIKLEPRWGGAPAITLLSPAGGGGEYVRPIEQGRYIGVPIEFWTQGWVLDLSPTAVALLLVLLNELGGKDKPRYVTAEKRHRYGLSSDTWTKATKELAQHQLLKVGQEKQGSFYEYERRRNTYWVEVDRLKEHP
;
A
#
# COMPACT_ATOMS: atom_id res chain seq x y z
N MET A 1 5.84 6.82 -12.09
CA MET A 1 5.96 5.67 -11.17
C MET A 1 7.36 5.05 -11.21
N ALA A 2 7.90 4.60 -12.35
CA ALA A 2 9.21 3.93 -12.42
C ALA A 2 10.39 4.69 -11.75
N LEU A 3 10.47 6.01 -11.93
CA LEU A 3 11.52 6.84 -11.32
C LEU A 3 11.52 6.78 -9.77
N TYR A 4 10.34 6.83 -9.13
CA TYR A 4 10.24 6.76 -7.67
C TYR A 4 10.71 5.40 -7.15
N LEU A 5 10.33 4.33 -7.84
CA LEU A 5 10.79 2.98 -7.50
C LEU A 5 12.32 2.87 -7.56
N CYS A 6 12.95 3.38 -8.64
CA CYS A 6 14.41 3.38 -8.74
C CYS A 6 15.07 4.15 -7.58
N ILE A 7 14.51 5.31 -7.19
CA ILE A 7 14.98 6.09 -6.03
C ILE A 7 14.90 5.24 -4.75
N THR A 8 13.77 4.56 -4.51
CA THR A 8 13.60 3.68 -3.34
C THR A 8 14.57 2.50 -3.33
N MET A 9 14.95 1.98 -4.51
CA MET A 9 15.89 0.86 -4.61
C MET A 9 17.34 1.28 -4.31
N MET A 10 17.78 2.48 -4.72
CA MET A 10 19.17 2.90 -4.42
C MET A 10 19.33 3.50 -3.02
N ALA A 11 18.25 3.96 -2.38
CA ALA A 11 18.29 4.45 -1.01
C ALA A 11 18.37 3.27 -0.02
N THR A 12 19.55 2.67 0.09
CA THR A 12 19.74 1.36 0.73
C THR A 12 19.84 1.41 2.25
N SER A 13 20.30 2.51 2.84
CA SER A 13 20.54 2.66 4.27
C SER A 13 20.02 3.99 4.81
N LYS A 14 19.78 4.07 6.13
CA LYS A 14 19.42 5.34 6.81
C LYS A 14 20.52 6.38 6.58
N PRO A 15 20.17 7.66 6.33
CA PRO A 15 18.83 8.29 6.38
C PRO A 15 18.00 8.17 5.08
N TYR A 16 18.29 7.17 4.25
CA TYR A 16 17.64 6.90 2.95
C TYR A 16 17.73 8.09 1.99
N ASP A 17 18.92 8.70 1.98
CA ASP A 17 19.30 9.80 1.10
C ASP A 17 20.25 9.32 -0.01
N LEU A 18 20.13 9.99 -1.15
CA LEU A 18 21.05 9.87 -2.27
C LEU A 18 21.85 11.16 -2.32
N LYS A 19 23.05 11.14 -1.73
CA LYS A 19 23.95 12.30 -1.69
C LYS A 19 24.50 12.68 -3.06
N ALA A 20 24.66 11.71 -3.95
CA ALA A 20 25.15 11.88 -5.31
C ALA A 20 24.27 11.10 -6.31
N PRO A 21 23.03 11.53 -6.55
CA PRO A 21 22.13 10.82 -7.45
C PRO A 21 22.57 11.01 -8.91
N PRO A 22 22.18 10.09 -9.81
CA PRO A 22 22.40 10.24 -11.25
C PRO A 22 21.82 11.55 -11.78
N ILE A 23 22.49 12.15 -12.76
CA ILE A 23 21.97 13.31 -13.49
C ILE A 23 20.74 12.92 -14.34
N PRO A 24 19.85 13.87 -14.70
CA PRO A 24 18.63 13.59 -15.47
C PRO A 24 18.85 12.81 -16.78
N LYS A 25 20.00 12.99 -17.45
CA LYS A 25 20.37 12.21 -18.64
C LYS A 25 20.65 10.73 -18.32
N SER A 26 21.36 10.47 -17.23
CA SER A 26 21.64 9.10 -16.77
C SER A 26 20.37 8.41 -16.30
N TRP A 27 19.47 9.13 -15.64
CA TRP A 27 18.12 8.66 -15.32
C TRP A 27 17.32 8.27 -16.55
N ALA A 28 17.32 9.12 -17.57
CA ALA A 28 16.61 8.84 -18.81
C ALA A 28 17.14 7.56 -19.48
N ARG A 29 18.46 7.38 -19.50
CA ARG A 29 19.09 6.15 -20.00
C ARG A 29 18.70 4.92 -19.18
N MET A 30 18.78 4.99 -17.86
CA MET A 30 18.42 3.88 -16.95
C MET A 30 16.94 3.48 -17.11
N LEU A 31 16.07 4.46 -17.36
CA LEU A 31 14.64 4.25 -17.55
C LEU A 31 14.25 3.99 -19.02
N ALA A 32 15.24 3.78 -19.91
CA ALA A 32 15.05 3.61 -21.35
C ALA A 32 14.11 4.65 -21.99
N LEU A 33 14.20 5.91 -21.53
CA LEU A 33 13.42 7.02 -22.06
C LEU A 33 14.10 7.60 -23.30
N ASP A 34 13.28 8.22 -24.15
CA ASP A 34 13.73 8.94 -25.34
C ASP A 34 14.90 9.90 -25.03
N PRO A 35 16.02 9.86 -25.78
CA PRO A 35 17.21 10.64 -25.47
C PRO A 35 17.02 12.16 -25.62
N GLY A 36 16.07 12.61 -26.45
CA GLY A 36 15.78 14.04 -26.63
C GLY A 36 14.96 14.64 -25.50
N THR A 37 13.88 13.96 -25.10
CA THR A 37 12.87 14.46 -24.16
C THR A 37 12.97 13.86 -22.76
N GLY A 38 13.67 12.73 -22.60
CA GLY A 38 13.72 11.94 -21.38
C GLY A 38 14.29 12.70 -20.18
N ALA A 39 15.36 13.48 -20.37
CA ALA A 39 15.94 14.28 -19.30
C ALA A 39 14.94 15.32 -18.77
N ARG A 40 14.20 16.00 -19.65
CA ARG A 40 13.16 16.97 -19.27
C ARG A 40 12.00 16.29 -18.54
N ARG A 41 11.62 15.08 -18.96
CA ARG A 41 10.58 14.27 -18.29
C ARG A 41 11.00 13.84 -16.89
N VAL A 42 12.26 13.43 -16.71
CA VAL A 42 12.83 13.09 -15.39
C VAL A 42 12.80 14.31 -14.48
N SER A 43 13.31 15.46 -14.91
CA SER A 43 13.32 16.69 -14.09
C SER A 43 11.91 17.10 -13.68
N ARG A 44 10.93 17.01 -14.58
CA ARG A 44 9.51 17.28 -14.28
C ARG A 44 8.97 16.31 -13.23
N ASN A 45 9.27 15.01 -13.35
CA ASN A 45 8.83 14.00 -12.39
C ASN A 45 9.49 14.18 -11.01
N LEU A 46 10.78 14.51 -10.95
CA LEU A 46 11.46 14.83 -9.69
C LEU A 46 10.81 16.03 -9.01
N LYS A 47 10.52 17.09 -9.77
CA LYS A 47 9.78 18.24 -9.25
C LYS A 47 8.41 17.85 -8.74
N TRP A 48 7.62 17.09 -9.50
CA TRP A 48 6.31 16.62 -9.07
C TRP A 48 6.38 15.77 -7.78
N LEU A 49 7.35 14.87 -7.67
CA LEU A 49 7.56 14.05 -6.47
C LEU A 49 7.90 14.91 -5.25
N ALA A 50 8.71 15.96 -5.44
CA ALA A 50 9.04 16.90 -4.39
C ALA A 50 7.83 17.75 -3.98
N ASP A 51 7.10 18.30 -4.95
CA ASP A 51 5.90 19.11 -4.74
C ASP A 51 4.80 18.31 -4.01
N ASN A 52 4.72 17.00 -4.23
CA ASN A 52 3.78 16.09 -3.54
C ASN A 52 4.35 15.43 -2.28
N ARG A 53 5.52 15.89 -1.79
CA ARG A 53 6.15 15.44 -0.53
C ARG A 53 6.46 13.94 -0.47
N PHE A 54 6.81 13.34 -1.62
CA PHE A 54 7.35 11.97 -1.69
C PHE A 54 8.87 11.94 -1.57
N ILE A 55 9.53 13.03 -1.94
CA ILE A 55 10.98 13.22 -1.82
C ILE A 55 11.28 14.65 -1.37
N LYS A 56 12.45 14.88 -0.79
CA LYS A 56 13.04 16.20 -0.59
C LYS A 56 14.21 16.36 -1.57
N LEU A 57 14.27 17.50 -2.25
CA LEU A 57 15.38 17.86 -3.13
C LEU A 57 16.23 18.94 -2.46
N GLU A 58 17.51 18.68 -2.28
CA GLU A 58 18.47 19.64 -1.73
C GLU A 58 19.45 20.08 -2.83
N PRO A 59 19.43 21.36 -3.26
CA PRO A 59 20.34 21.86 -4.28
C PRO A 59 21.79 21.64 -3.89
N ARG A 60 22.61 21.21 -4.85
CA ARG A 60 24.05 20.99 -4.65
C ARG A 60 24.83 21.75 -5.70
N TRP A 61 25.87 22.45 -5.29
CA TRP A 61 26.73 23.18 -6.23
C TRP A 61 27.37 22.22 -7.23
N GLY A 62 27.29 22.54 -8.52
CA GLY A 62 27.95 21.79 -9.59
C GLY A 62 27.46 20.36 -9.81
N GLY A 63 26.30 19.96 -9.26
CA GLY A 63 25.81 18.58 -9.35
C GLY A 63 24.29 18.45 -9.34
N ALA A 64 23.82 17.21 -9.48
CA ALA A 64 22.41 16.88 -9.26
C ALA A 64 22.03 17.15 -7.79
N PRO A 65 20.81 17.62 -7.52
CA PRO A 65 20.35 17.85 -6.14
C PRO A 65 20.34 16.52 -5.38
N ALA A 66 20.74 16.55 -4.11
CA ALA A 66 20.59 15.38 -3.24
C ALA A 66 19.10 15.06 -3.07
N ILE A 67 18.78 13.76 -2.98
CA ILE A 67 17.40 13.28 -2.89
C ILE A 67 17.23 12.57 -1.56
N THR A 68 16.36 13.05 -0.68
CA THR A 68 15.96 12.32 0.53
C THR A 68 14.57 11.73 0.33
N LEU A 69 14.37 10.45 0.64
CA LEU A 69 13.04 9.84 0.60
C LEU A 69 12.17 10.35 1.76
N LEU A 70 10.90 10.61 1.44
CA LEU A 70 9.86 10.91 2.42
C LEU A 70 8.81 9.80 2.44
N SER A 71 7.97 9.80 3.46
CA SER A 71 6.90 8.84 3.65
C SER A 71 6.00 8.73 2.41
N PRO A 72 5.74 7.50 1.90
CA PRO A 72 4.92 7.27 0.72
C PRO A 72 3.44 7.63 0.94
N ALA A 73 3.03 7.97 2.16
CA ALA A 73 1.69 8.47 2.45
C ALA A 73 1.46 9.93 1.98
N GLY A 74 2.47 10.61 1.43
CA GLY A 74 2.35 11.98 0.92
C GLY A 74 2.27 13.06 2.00
N GLY A 75 2.50 12.69 3.27
CA GLY A 75 2.49 13.59 4.42
C GLY A 75 3.79 14.36 4.65
N GLY A 76 4.88 13.99 3.98
CA GLY A 76 6.20 14.61 4.15
C GLY A 76 6.99 14.17 5.39
N GLY A 77 6.52 13.14 6.11
CA GLY A 77 7.28 12.54 7.21
C GLY A 77 8.50 11.76 6.74
N GLU A 78 9.35 11.34 7.68
CA GLU A 78 10.55 10.55 7.40
C GLU A 78 10.17 9.22 6.69
N TYR A 79 10.97 8.84 5.69
CA TYR A 79 10.84 7.52 5.09
C TYR A 79 11.34 6.45 6.05
N VAL A 80 10.48 5.47 6.30
CA VAL A 80 10.85 4.26 7.04
C VAL A 80 10.62 3.09 6.12
N ARG A 81 11.59 2.18 6.03
CA ARG A 81 11.43 0.98 5.20
C ARG A 81 10.19 0.19 5.63
N PRO A 82 9.39 -0.32 4.69
CA PRO A 82 8.23 -1.16 5.02
C PRO A 82 8.58 -2.36 5.91
N ILE A 83 9.78 -2.95 5.74
CA ILE A 83 10.30 -4.05 6.57
C ILE A 83 10.44 -3.61 8.04
N GLU A 84 11.01 -2.43 8.29
CA GLU A 84 11.21 -1.91 9.66
C GLU A 84 9.88 -1.54 10.32
N GLN A 85 8.83 -1.29 9.54
CA GLN A 85 7.48 -1.06 10.04
C GLN A 85 6.64 -2.34 10.16
N GLY A 86 7.17 -3.51 9.78
CA GLY A 86 6.41 -4.76 9.74
C GLY A 86 5.24 -4.75 8.75
N ARG A 87 5.27 -3.87 7.73
CA ARG A 87 4.12 -3.61 6.82
C ARG A 87 4.10 -4.49 5.58
N TYR A 88 4.35 -5.79 5.75
CA TYR A 88 4.00 -6.76 4.72
C TYR A 88 2.72 -7.45 5.12
N ILE A 89 1.86 -7.67 4.13
CA ILE A 89 0.69 -8.50 4.31
C ILE A 89 1.18 -9.94 4.21
N GLY A 90 1.17 -10.66 5.32
CA GLY A 90 1.37 -12.10 5.31
C GLY A 90 0.16 -12.75 4.69
N VAL A 91 0.34 -13.37 3.52
CA VAL A 91 -0.69 -14.19 2.88
C VAL A 91 -0.20 -15.64 2.96
N PRO A 92 -1.01 -16.58 3.47
CA PRO A 92 -0.61 -17.98 3.56
C PRO A 92 -0.37 -18.60 2.19
N ILE A 93 0.66 -19.45 2.07
CA ILE A 93 1.03 -20.08 0.79
C ILE A 93 -0.11 -20.90 0.17
N GLU A 94 -1.02 -21.39 1.02
CA GLU A 94 -2.20 -22.15 0.68
C GLU A 94 -3.20 -21.36 -0.18
N PHE A 95 -3.20 -20.02 -0.09
CA PHE A 95 -3.97 -19.17 -1.00
C PHE A 95 -3.59 -19.41 -2.48
N TRP A 96 -2.33 -19.74 -2.75
CA TRP A 96 -1.86 -20.04 -4.10
C TRP A 96 -1.94 -21.53 -4.42
N THR A 97 -1.60 -22.40 -3.46
CA THR A 97 -1.51 -23.84 -3.74
C THR A 97 -2.86 -24.56 -3.76
N GLN A 98 -3.85 -24.07 -3.01
CA GLN A 98 -5.20 -24.68 -2.96
C GLN A 98 -6.16 -24.16 -4.04
N GLY A 99 -5.72 -23.20 -4.87
CA GLY A 99 -6.51 -22.68 -5.99
C GLY A 99 -7.42 -21.49 -5.67
N TRP A 100 -7.39 -20.96 -4.44
CA TRP A 100 -8.20 -19.80 -4.03
C TRP A 100 -8.02 -18.57 -4.92
N VAL A 101 -6.81 -18.32 -5.40
CA VAL A 101 -6.53 -17.21 -6.32
C VAL A 101 -7.27 -17.31 -7.67
N LEU A 102 -7.66 -18.53 -8.08
CA LEU A 102 -8.38 -18.78 -9.33
C LEU A 102 -9.89 -18.79 -9.12
N ASP A 103 -10.35 -19.24 -7.95
CA ASP A 103 -11.76 -19.35 -7.62
C ASP A 103 -12.38 -18.00 -7.21
N LEU A 104 -11.62 -17.18 -6.46
CA LEU A 104 -12.09 -15.88 -6.00
C LEU A 104 -12.05 -14.82 -7.10
N SER A 105 -13.07 -13.97 -7.11
CA SER A 105 -13.09 -12.79 -7.97
C SER A 105 -11.94 -11.83 -7.63
N PRO A 106 -11.44 -11.04 -8.61
CA PRO A 106 -10.40 -10.04 -8.35
C PRO A 106 -10.76 -9.06 -7.21
N THR A 107 -12.06 -8.78 -7.06
CA THR A 107 -12.58 -7.91 -5.99
C THR A 107 -12.56 -8.59 -4.63
N ALA A 108 -12.86 -9.88 -4.55
CA ALA A 108 -12.73 -10.67 -3.33
C ALA A 108 -11.28 -10.81 -2.89
N VAL A 109 -10.36 -11.08 -3.83
CA VAL A 109 -8.92 -11.11 -3.54
C VAL A 109 -8.44 -9.76 -3.00
N ALA A 110 -8.82 -8.65 -3.65
CA ALA A 110 -8.46 -7.32 -3.18
C ALA A 110 -8.96 -7.05 -1.75
N LEU A 111 -10.22 -7.38 -1.45
CA LEU A 111 -10.77 -7.22 -0.10
C LEU A 111 -10.07 -8.13 0.92
N LEU A 112 -9.76 -9.37 0.55
CA LEU A 112 -9.03 -10.30 1.43
C LEU A 112 -7.67 -9.72 1.83
N LEU A 113 -6.90 -9.19 0.88
CA LEU A 113 -5.61 -8.55 1.16
C LEU A 113 -5.76 -7.34 2.07
N VAL A 114 -6.79 -6.51 1.84
CA VAL A 114 -7.10 -5.37 2.71
C VAL A 114 -7.38 -5.83 4.14
N LEU A 115 -8.18 -6.88 4.31
CA LEU A 115 -8.52 -7.42 5.62
C LEU A 115 -7.32 -8.06 6.29
N LEU A 116 -6.49 -8.81 5.57
CA LEU A 116 -5.23 -9.38 6.09
C LEU A 116 -4.26 -8.26 6.54
N ASN A 117 -4.19 -7.15 5.81
CA ASN A 117 -3.40 -5.99 6.23
C ASN A 117 -3.93 -5.35 7.52
N GLU A 118 -5.25 -5.24 7.65
CA GLU A 118 -5.89 -4.60 8.80
C GLU A 118 -5.93 -5.50 10.05
N LEU A 119 -5.95 -6.83 9.86
CA LEU A 119 -5.95 -7.84 10.92
C LEU A 119 -4.55 -8.34 11.28
N GLY A 120 -3.55 -8.20 10.41
CA GLY A 120 -2.20 -8.79 10.53
C GLY A 120 -1.48 -8.47 11.84
N GLY A 121 -1.68 -9.32 12.85
CA GLY A 121 -1.13 -9.19 14.21
C GLY A 121 -2.15 -8.78 15.29
N LYS A 122 -3.46 -8.97 15.05
CA LYS A 122 -4.53 -8.70 16.01
C LYS A 122 -5.38 -9.95 16.26
N ASP A 123 -5.65 -10.25 17.53
CA ASP A 123 -6.42 -11.43 17.95
C ASP A 123 -7.94 -11.19 18.04
N LYS A 124 -8.46 -10.10 17.44
CA LYS A 124 -9.87 -9.70 17.57
C LYS A 124 -10.45 -9.20 16.23
N PRO A 125 -11.75 -9.48 15.97
CA PRO A 125 -12.48 -8.93 14.83
C PRO A 125 -12.38 -7.40 14.77
N ARG A 126 -12.30 -6.84 13.56
CA ARG A 126 -12.08 -5.40 13.35
C ARG A 126 -13.14 -4.77 12.46
N TYR A 127 -13.56 -3.56 12.83
CA TYR A 127 -14.26 -2.66 11.93
C TYR A 127 -13.25 -1.87 11.07
N VAL A 128 -13.47 -1.85 9.75
CA VAL A 128 -12.70 -1.00 8.82
C VAL A 128 -13.43 0.32 8.62
N THR A 129 -12.79 1.43 9.00
CA THR A 129 -13.39 2.77 8.91
C THR A 129 -13.62 3.20 7.45
N ALA A 130 -14.57 4.11 7.22
CA ALA A 130 -14.86 4.64 5.88
C ALA A 130 -13.63 5.30 5.23
N GLU A 131 -12.86 6.07 6.00
CA GLU A 131 -11.61 6.68 5.54
C GLU A 131 -10.61 5.63 5.07
N LYS A 132 -10.44 4.54 5.84
CA LYS A 132 -9.57 3.43 5.46
C LYS A 132 -10.01 2.76 4.16
N ARG A 133 -11.31 2.50 4.01
CA ARG A 133 -11.89 1.95 2.77
C ARG A 133 -11.57 2.83 1.57
N HIS A 134 -11.69 4.15 1.71
CA HIS A 134 -11.37 5.10 0.65
C HIS A 134 -9.87 5.07 0.28
N ARG A 135 -8.96 4.85 1.24
CA ARG A 135 -7.51 4.73 0.94
C ARG A 135 -7.18 3.54 0.04
N TYR A 136 -7.99 2.48 0.08
CA TYR A 136 -7.82 1.31 -0.80
C TYR A 136 -8.49 1.47 -2.16
N GLY A 137 -9.23 2.55 -2.40
CA GLY A 137 -9.90 2.81 -3.68
C GLY A 137 -11.07 1.87 -4.00
N LEU A 138 -11.57 1.13 -3.01
CA LEU A 138 -12.72 0.23 -3.19
C LEU A 138 -14.02 0.99 -3.00
N SER A 139 -14.92 0.90 -3.99
CA SER A 139 -16.27 1.45 -3.86
C SER A 139 -17.09 0.70 -2.80
N SER A 140 -18.15 1.31 -2.27
CA SER A 140 -19.04 0.66 -1.31
C SER A 140 -19.74 -0.58 -1.87
N ASP A 141 -20.07 -0.57 -3.17
CA ASP A 141 -20.68 -1.71 -3.86
C ASP A 141 -19.67 -2.86 -4.00
N THR A 142 -18.45 -2.55 -4.44
CA THR A 142 -17.33 -3.51 -4.52
C THR A 142 -17.07 -4.16 -3.16
N TRP A 143 -17.06 -3.37 -2.09
CA TRP A 143 -16.87 -3.85 -0.73
C TRP A 143 -17.97 -4.84 -0.32
N THR A 144 -19.23 -4.49 -0.60
CA THR A 144 -20.39 -5.33 -0.25
C THR A 144 -20.37 -6.67 -1.01
N LYS A 145 -20.12 -6.63 -2.31
CA LYS A 145 -20.04 -7.83 -3.17
C LYS A 145 -18.91 -8.76 -2.73
N ALA A 146 -17.70 -8.22 -2.58
CA ALA A 146 -16.55 -8.98 -2.12
C ALA A 146 -16.75 -9.55 -0.71
N THR A 147 -17.39 -8.79 0.20
CA THR A 147 -17.74 -9.29 1.55
C THR A 147 -18.66 -10.50 1.48
N LYS A 148 -19.69 -10.44 0.62
CA LYS A 148 -20.66 -11.53 0.44
C LYS A 148 -19.98 -12.77 -0.11
N GLU A 149 -19.15 -12.62 -1.12
CA GLU A 149 -18.39 -13.72 -1.74
C GLU A 149 -17.44 -14.38 -0.73
N LEU A 150 -16.62 -13.60 -0.02
CA LEU A 150 -15.71 -14.14 1.00
C LEU A 150 -16.47 -14.85 2.14
N ALA A 151 -17.67 -14.36 2.50
CA ALA A 151 -18.51 -15.02 3.48
C ALA A 151 -19.11 -16.34 2.95
N GLN A 152 -19.45 -16.41 1.66
CA GLN A 152 -19.95 -17.65 1.02
C GLN A 152 -18.88 -18.75 1.02
N HIS A 153 -17.62 -18.39 0.77
CA HIS A 153 -16.48 -19.32 0.84
C HIS A 153 -16.00 -19.61 2.27
N GLN A 154 -16.69 -19.05 3.29
CA GLN A 154 -16.35 -19.19 4.71
C GLN A 154 -14.96 -18.62 5.08
N LEU A 155 -14.36 -17.80 4.20
CA LEU A 155 -13.10 -17.10 4.44
C LEU A 155 -13.28 -15.87 5.34
N LEU A 156 -14.51 -15.36 5.46
CA LEU A 156 -14.83 -14.16 6.20
C LEU A 156 -16.04 -14.37 7.12
N LYS A 157 -15.83 -14.17 8.42
CA LYS A 157 -16.92 -14.01 9.39
C LYS A 157 -17.22 -12.52 9.59
N VAL A 158 -18.49 -12.15 9.40
CA VAL A 158 -18.98 -10.80 9.63
C VAL A 158 -19.77 -10.78 10.94
N GLY A 159 -19.21 -10.13 11.95
CA GLY A 159 -19.90 -9.83 13.21
C GLY A 159 -20.57 -8.46 13.19
N GLN A 160 -21.38 -8.19 14.21
CA GLN A 160 -21.90 -6.86 14.48
C GLN A 160 -21.54 -6.48 15.91
N GLU A 161 -20.82 -5.36 16.06
CA GLU A 161 -20.51 -4.80 17.36
C GLU A 161 -21.27 -3.48 17.53
N LYS A 162 -21.82 -3.31 18.74
CA LYS A 162 -22.43 -2.05 19.13
C LYS A 162 -21.35 -1.12 19.61
N GLN A 163 -21.15 0.00 18.92
CA GLN A 163 -20.17 1.00 19.30
C GLN A 163 -20.90 2.29 19.69
N GLY A 164 -20.84 2.63 20.98
CA GLY A 164 -21.43 3.82 21.58
C GLY A 164 -21.20 3.82 23.10
N SER A 165 -20.98 5.01 23.67
CA SER A 165 -20.99 5.23 25.12
C SER A 165 -22.39 5.59 25.60
N PHE A 166 -22.66 5.56 26.90
CA PHE A 166 -23.93 5.99 27.49
C PHE A 166 -24.39 7.39 27.02
N TYR A 167 -23.45 8.27 26.65
CA TYR A 167 -23.70 9.63 26.16
C TYR A 167 -23.63 9.78 24.63
N GLU A 168 -23.33 8.72 23.88
CA GLU A 168 -23.22 8.76 22.41
C GLU A 168 -24.28 7.88 21.75
N TYR A 169 -24.74 8.27 20.55
CA TYR A 169 -25.64 7.45 19.75
C TYR A 169 -25.02 6.07 19.44
N GLU A 170 -25.72 5.01 19.85
CA GLU A 170 -25.32 3.62 19.61
C GLU A 170 -25.32 3.33 18.10
N ARG A 171 -24.14 3.08 17.51
CA ARG A 171 -24.00 2.74 16.10
C ARG A 171 -23.65 1.27 15.96
N ARG A 172 -24.43 0.54 15.16
CA ARG A 172 -24.10 -0.82 14.74
C ARG A 172 -23.02 -0.78 13.67
N ARG A 173 -21.88 -1.45 13.91
CA ARG A 173 -20.79 -1.56 12.95
C ARG A 173 -20.46 -3.01 12.67
N ASN A 174 -20.21 -3.31 11.40
CA ASN A 174 -19.80 -4.65 10.99
C ASN A 174 -18.34 -4.88 11.37
N THR A 175 -18.07 -5.93 12.12
CA THR A 175 -16.72 -6.39 12.41
C THR A 175 -16.37 -7.54 11.47
N TYR A 176 -15.11 -7.60 11.06
CA TYR A 176 -14.62 -8.56 10.09
C TYR A 176 -13.55 -9.43 10.73
N TRP A 177 -13.62 -10.73 10.49
CA TRP A 177 -12.63 -11.71 10.89
C TRP A 177 -12.32 -12.66 9.72
N VAL A 178 -11.05 -12.73 9.34
CA VAL A 178 -10.59 -13.62 8.26
C VAL A 178 -10.22 -14.97 8.87
N GLU A 179 -10.87 -16.02 8.40
CA GLU A 179 -10.58 -17.40 8.80
C GLU A 179 -9.42 -17.93 7.97
N VAL A 180 -8.19 -17.61 8.40
CA VAL A 180 -6.97 -17.97 7.69
C VAL A 180 -6.83 -19.48 7.52
N ASP A 181 -7.31 -20.27 8.48
CA ASP A 181 -7.25 -21.73 8.41
C ASP A 181 -8.11 -22.32 7.29
N ARG A 182 -9.20 -21.64 6.87
CA ARG A 182 -10.03 -22.08 5.73
C ARG A 182 -9.23 -22.07 4.42
N LEU A 183 -8.16 -21.26 4.32
CA LEU A 183 -7.29 -21.27 3.13
C LEU A 183 -6.50 -22.57 2.96
N LYS A 184 -6.36 -23.39 4.01
CA LYS A 184 -5.68 -24.69 3.94
C LYS A 184 -6.50 -25.76 3.22
N GLU A 185 -7.79 -25.52 3.09
CA GLU A 185 -8.73 -26.41 2.41
C GLU A 185 -8.95 -25.93 0.97
N HIS A 186 -9.52 -26.81 0.13
CA HIS A 186 -9.93 -26.44 -1.22
C HIS A 186 -11.21 -25.57 -1.22
N PRO A 187 -11.38 -24.70 -2.24
CA PRO A 187 -12.55 -23.83 -2.41
C PRO A 187 -13.90 -24.55 -2.34
#